data_AF-A0A7H0H4I3-F1
#
_entry.id   AF-A0A7H0H4I3-F1
#
_cell.length_a   1.000
_cell.length_b   1.000
_cell.length_c   1.000
_cell.angle_alpha   90.00
_cell.angle_beta   90.00
_cell.angle_gamma   90.00
#
_symmetry.space_group_name_H-M   'P 1'
#
loop_
_entity.id
_entity.type
_entity.pdbx_description
1 polymer ?
#
loop_
_entity_poly.entity_id
_entity_poly.type
_entity_poly.pdbx_seq_one_letter_code
_entity_poly.pdbx_strand_id
1 'polypeptide(L)' 'MITPGTYFHLYENDVLVHVQALDARLGSPQIIEVPVTDKAAGTYKYRGDLVNSHGTRKTSVTVARVS' A
#
# COMPACT_ATOMS: atom_id res chain seq x y z
N MET A 1 16.46 -15.67 2.27
CA MET A 1 16.49 -14.64 1.20
C MET A 1 15.27 -13.74 1.41
N ILE A 2 15.44 -12.42 1.51
CA ILE A 2 14.31 -11.47 1.56
C ILE A 2 14.08 -11.01 0.12
N THR A 3 12.93 -11.36 -0.46
CA THR A 3 12.54 -10.88 -1.79
C THR A 3 11.72 -9.60 -1.64
N PRO A 4 12.13 -8.47 -2.23
CA PRO A 4 11.37 -7.22 -2.16
C PRO A 4 10.03 -7.32 -2.90
N GLY A 5 9.12 -6.37 -2.68
CA GLY A 5 7.89 -6.25 -3.45
C GLY A 5 8.17 -5.77 -4.88
N THR A 6 7.42 -6.28 -5.85
CA THR A 6 7.41 -5.80 -7.24
C THR A 6 6.21 -4.90 -7.53
N TYR A 7 5.12 -5.07 -6.78
CA TYR A 7 3.94 -4.19 -6.84
C TYR A 7 3.50 -3.80 -5.43
N PHE A 8 2.94 -2.60 -5.34
CA PHE A 8 2.21 -2.11 -4.17
C PHE A 8 0.75 -1.87 -4.54
N HIS A 9 -0.15 -2.46 -3.79
CA HIS A 9 -1.60 -2.25 -3.90
C HIS A 9 -2.08 -1.51 -2.66
N LEU A 10 -2.72 -0.35 -2.82
CA LEU A 10 -3.39 0.35 -1.73
C LEU A 10 -4.87 0.02 -1.75
N TYR A 11 -5.38 -0.43 -0.61
CA TYR A 11 -6.80 -0.64 -0.38
C TYR A 11 -7.34 0.44 0.55
N GLU A 12 -8.50 1.00 0.20
CA GLU A 12 -9.33 1.84 1.05
C GLU A 12 -10.64 1.11 1.33
N ASN A 13 -10.98 0.90 2.61
CA ASN A 13 -12.21 0.19 3.00
C ASN A 13 -12.38 -1.15 2.27
N ASP A 14 -11.27 -1.89 2.14
CA ASP A 14 -11.14 -3.16 1.41
C ASP A 14 -11.32 -3.09 -0.12
N VAL A 15 -11.46 -1.90 -0.69
CA VAL A 15 -11.50 -1.65 -2.14
C VAL A 15 -10.11 -1.24 -2.63
N LEU A 16 -9.62 -1.84 -3.71
CA LEU A 16 -8.35 -1.46 -4.34
C LEU A 16 -8.48 -0.07 -4.97
N VAL A 17 -7.66 0.89 -4.52
CA VAL A 17 -7.69 2.29 -4.98
C VAL A 17 -6.40 2.74 -5.68
N HIS A 18 -5.29 2.03 -5.50
CA HIS A 18 -4.02 2.36 -6.15
C HIS A 18 -3.20 1.10 -6.43
N VAL A 19 -2.50 1.10 -7.57
CA VAL A 19 -1.53 0.06 -7.95
C VAL A 19 -0.28 0.76 -8.46
N GLN A 20 0.88 0.35 -7.93
CA GLN A 20 2.17 0.91 -8.33
C GLN A 20 3.21 -0.19 -8.49
N ALA A 21 3.91 -0.20 -9.63
CA ALA A 21 5.10 -1.01 -9.81
C ALA A 21 6.26 -0.43 -8.98
N LEU A 22 7.05 -1.30 -8.37
CA LEU A 22 8.19 -0.93 -7.53
C LEU A 22 9.50 -1.30 -8.23
N ASP A 23 10.52 -0.46 -8.05
CA ASP A 23 11.90 -0.85 -8.35
C ASP A 23 12.39 -1.82 -7.25
N ALA A 24 12.34 -3.10 -7.57
CA ALA A 24 12.62 -4.20 -6.66
C ALA A 24 14.13 -4.38 -6.45
N ARG A 25 14.71 -3.62 -5.52
CA ARG A 25 16.14 -3.70 -5.17
C ARG A 25 16.38 -4.54 -3.92
N LEU A 26 17.24 -5.55 -4.03
CA LEU A 26 17.66 -6.36 -2.89
C LEU A 26 18.49 -5.54 -1.91
N GLY A 27 18.26 -5.76 -0.60
CA GLY A 27 19.07 -5.16 0.46
C GLY A 27 18.76 -3.70 0.79
N SER A 28 17.75 -3.07 0.19
CA SER A 28 17.31 -1.72 0.52
C SER A 28 15.83 -1.69 0.96
N PRO A 29 15.45 -0.85 1.95
CA PRO A 29 14.05 -0.60 2.26
C PRO A 29 13.31 -0.01 1.05
N GLN A 30 12.04 -0.40 0.87
CA GLN A 30 11.16 0.22 -0.12
C GLN A 30 10.36 1.35 0.52
N ILE A 31 10.36 2.52 -0.10
CA ILE A 31 9.58 3.69 0.31
C ILE A 31 8.56 3.99 -0.79
N ILE A 32 7.30 4.16 -0.40
CA ILE A 32 6.18 4.35 -1.30
C ILE A 32 5.31 5.46 -0.72
N GLU A 33 5.01 6.46 -1.53
CA GLU A 33 4.14 7.58 -1.16
C GLU A 33 2.95 7.62 -2.13
N VAL A 34 1.74 7.62 -1.57
CA VAL A 34 0.50 7.71 -2.35
C VAL A 34 -0.27 8.92 -1.84
N PRO A 35 -0.36 10.01 -2.63
CA PRO A 35 -1.21 11.14 -2.29
C PRO A 35 -2.69 10.70 -2.24
N VAL A 36 -3.39 11.05 -1.17
CA VAL A 36 -4.84 10.86 -1.04
C VAL A 36 -5.46 12.23 -0.77
N THR A 37 -6.20 12.76 -1.75
CA THR A 37 -6.79 14.11 -1.71
C THR A 37 -8.30 14.06 -1.93
N ASP A 38 -8.96 15.20 -1.71
CA ASP A 38 -10.36 15.45 -2.08
C ASP A 38 -11.38 14.44 -1.50
N LYS A 39 -11.08 13.92 -0.31
CA LYS A 39 -11.95 13.03 0.45
C LYS A 39 -13.05 13.82 1.15
N ALA A 40 -14.27 13.31 1.09
CA ALA A 40 -15.37 13.81 1.92
C ALA A 40 -15.10 13.54 3.42
N ALA A 41 -15.80 14.25 4.30
CA ALA A 41 -15.78 13.96 5.72
C ALA A 41 -16.20 12.51 5.99
N GLY A 42 -15.42 11.79 6.80
CA GLY A 42 -15.59 10.36 7.01
C GLY A 42 -14.40 9.67 7.66
N THR A 43 -14.56 8.37 7.90
CA THR A 43 -13.49 7.49 8.39
C THR A 43 -13.10 6.50 7.31
N TYR A 44 -11.80 6.37 7.06
CA TYR A 44 -11.24 5.54 6.00
C TYR A 44 -10.20 4.58 6.57
N LYS A 45 -10.27 3.31 6.18
CA LYS A 45 -9.28 2.28 6.54
C LYS A 45 -8.37 2.03 5.35
N TYR A 46 -7.07 2.24 5.54
CA TYR A 46 -6.07 1.99 4.51
C TYR A 46 -5.22 0.77 4.83
N ARG A 47 -4.96 -0.05 3.82
CA ARG A 47 -4.04 -1.19 3.89
C ARG A 47 -3.19 -1.23 2.62
N GLY A 48 -1.89 -1.34 2.77
CA GLY A 48 -0.98 -1.64 1.68
C GLY A 48 -0.74 -3.15 1.56
N ASP A 49 -0.68 -3.67 0.34
CA ASP A 49 -0.28 -5.04 0.06
C ASP A 49 0.97 -4.99 -0.86
N LEU A 50 2.09 -5.54 -0.39
CA LEU A 50 3.31 -5.74 -1.17
C LEU A 50 3.25 -7.11 -1.85
N VAL A 51 3.35 -7.12 -3.18
CA VAL A 51 3.21 -8.32 -4.00
C VAL A 51 4.51 -8.63 -4.72
N ASN A 52 4.95 -9.88 -4.69
CA ASN A 52 6.02 -10.39 -5.55
C ASN A 52 5.72 -11.83 -6.00
N SER A 53 6.66 -12.46 -6.71
CA SER A 53 6.51 -13.83 -7.23
C SER A 53 6.30 -14.90 -6.16
N HIS A 54 6.55 -14.58 -4.88
CA HIS A 54 6.37 -15.50 -3.76
C HIS A 54 5.03 -15.27 -3.02
N GLY A 55 4.25 -14.28 -3.43
CA GLY A 55 2.93 -13.97 -2.87
C GLY A 55 2.80 -12.54 -2.35
N THR A 56 1.89 -12.35 -1.39
CA THR A 56 1.49 -11.04 -0.89
C THR A 56 1.76 -10.89 0.60
N ARG A 57 2.37 -9.77 1.00
CA ARG A 57 2.52 -9.34 2.39
C ARG A 57 1.71 -8.07 2.64
N LYS A 58 0.83 -8.12 3.63
CA LYS A 58 -0.04 -7.00 4.01
C LYS A 58 0.64 -6.13 5.07
N THR A 59 0.48 -4.82 4.96
CA THR A 59 0.83 -3.88 6.04
C THR A 59 -0.21 -3.95 7.15
N SER A 60 0.08 -3.30 8.28
CA SER A 60 -0.97 -2.95 9.24
C SER A 60 -2.01 -2.04 8.59
N VAL A 61 -3.22 -2.04 9.16
CA VAL A 61 -4.29 -1.13 8.77
C VAL A 61 -4.11 0.21 9.48
N THR A 62 -4.21 1.29 8.73
CA THR A 62 -4.21 2.66 9.24
C THR A 62 -5.61 3.25 9.12
N VAL A 63 -6.12 3.86 10.17
CA VAL A 63 -7.43 4.53 10.16
C VAL A 63 -7.22 6.03 10.08
N ALA A 64 -7.70 6.66 9.01
CA ALA A 64 -7.71 8.10 8.84
C ALA A 64 -9.11 8.66 9.06
N ARG A 65 -9.20 9.88 9.60
CA ARG A 65 -10.45 10.62 9.76
C ARG A 65 -10.34 11.95 9.03
N VAL A 66 -11.35 12.26 8.25
CA VAL A 66 -11.55 13.56 7.60
C VAL A 66 -12.77 14.18 8.27
N SER A 67 -12.62 15.40 8.78
CA SER A 67 -13.65 16.16 9.49
C SER A 67 -14.11 17.36 8.67
#